data_AF-A0A2T4U183-F1
#
_entry.id   AF-A0A2T4U183-F1
#
_cell.length_a   1.000
_cell.length_b   1.000
_cell.length_c   1.000
_cell.angle_alpha   90.00
_cell.angle_beta   90.00
_cell.angle_gamma   90.00
#
_symmetry.space_group_name_H-M   'P 1'
#
loop_
_entity.id
_entity.type
_entity.pdbx_description
1 polymer ?
#
loop_
_entity_poly.entity_id
_entity_poly.type
_entity_poly.pdbx_seq_one_letter_code
_entity_poly.pdbx_strand_id
1 'polypeptide(L)'
;MERQMRMMALLVGLALIAPRLSWSEAHTALDKRFSALLGQARSIRDKEEQTQSLSGIGKMMCLSFPKEPGIRVLQEALALSRTLTSPIARSMQQYWVAAWLAGECGEIDEAIRIAQSIDDLNQRVGAIQAIEKIRKEAEKESVNATRHQEEEMRRALEQGPPFLVTVENVDDEGSVKSFAHGFIADPRGYVLTNAHLDKGGSIRVTHLGKEYNADIVRRLGSSDILLLRLQGAARSLPVATLADRPELLQNETVIGTVCGPVGGIRRRVGIFEKSLNGGQAFSADFQSDGIEQGCSGAPLLNAKREVIGMVYGVSPNDRFGFAKPSTELRKILDKALK
;
A
#
# COMPACT_ATOMS: atom_id res chain seq x y z
N MET A 1 0.78 -20.23 16.78
CA MET A 1 0.95 -18.80 16.42
C MET A 1 2.14 -18.60 15.50
N GLU A 2 3.38 -18.88 15.93
CA GLU A 2 4.60 -18.70 15.12
C GLU A 2 4.61 -19.50 13.79
N ARG A 3 4.02 -20.70 13.79
CA ARG A 3 3.87 -21.55 12.59
C ARG A 3 2.87 -21.01 11.57
N GLN A 4 1.82 -20.32 12.00
CA GLN A 4 0.84 -19.69 11.09
C GLN A 4 1.36 -18.36 10.53
N MET A 5 2.09 -17.59 11.34
CA MET A 5 2.78 -16.37 10.91
C MET A 5 3.85 -16.67 9.85
N ARG A 6 4.63 -17.75 10.02
CA ARG A 6 5.60 -18.20 9.01
C ARG A 6 4.93 -18.70 7.72
N MET A 7 3.72 -19.24 7.80
CA MET A 7 2.98 -19.72 6.63
C MET A 7 2.35 -18.56 5.84
N MET A 8 1.85 -17.52 6.51
CA MET A 8 1.42 -16.28 5.86
C MET A 8 2.59 -15.53 5.22
N ALA A 9 3.75 -15.46 5.89
CA ALA A 9 4.96 -14.86 5.32
C ALA A 9 5.48 -15.66 4.12
N LEU A 10 5.38 -17.00 4.13
CA LEU A 10 5.71 -17.83 2.96
C LEU A 10 4.74 -17.62 1.80
N LEU A 11 3.43 -17.44 2.06
CA LEU A 11 2.41 -17.22 1.03
C LEU A 11 2.54 -15.82 0.39
N VAL A 12 2.86 -14.79 1.19
CA VAL A 12 3.19 -13.46 0.67
C VAL A 12 4.54 -13.47 -0.07
N GLY A 13 5.52 -14.26 0.39
CA GLY A 13 6.81 -14.44 -0.27
C GLY A 13 6.74 -15.20 -1.61
N LEU A 14 5.85 -16.19 -1.72
CA LEU A 14 5.62 -16.94 -2.97
C LEU A 14 4.90 -16.10 -4.04
N ALA A 15 4.08 -15.13 -3.64
CA ALA A 15 3.47 -14.16 -4.56
C ALA A 15 4.48 -13.19 -5.20
N LEU A 16 5.70 -13.07 -4.63
CA LEU A 16 6.75 -12.19 -5.13
C LEU A 16 7.78 -12.89 -6.05
N ILE A 17 7.75 -14.22 -6.18
CA ILE A 17 8.76 -15.00 -6.92
C ILE A 17 8.16 -15.90 -8.02
N ALA A 18 6.84 -16.15 -8.02
CA ALA A 18 6.21 -16.85 -9.13
C ALA A 18 5.98 -15.93 -10.34
N PRO A 19 6.07 -16.42 -11.60
CA PRO A 19 5.58 -15.66 -12.75
C PRO A 19 4.14 -15.21 -12.45
N ARG A 20 3.81 -13.97 -12.82
CA ARG A 20 2.50 -13.33 -12.60
C ARG A 20 1.38 -14.22 -13.17
N LEU A 21 0.89 -15.19 -12.42
CA LEU A 21 -0.33 -15.90 -12.75
C LEU A 21 -1.43 -14.85 -12.79
N SER A 22 -2.17 -14.81 -13.88
CA SER A 22 -3.37 -14.01 -13.96
C SER A 22 -4.38 -14.49 -12.91
N TRP A 23 -5.27 -13.59 -12.49
CA TRP A 23 -6.35 -13.89 -11.55
C TRP A 23 -7.18 -15.12 -11.97
N SER A 24 -7.42 -15.28 -13.28
CA SER A 24 -8.16 -16.42 -13.84
C SER A 24 -7.40 -17.75 -13.74
N GLU A 25 -6.08 -17.73 -13.95
CA GLU A 25 -5.26 -18.94 -13.82
C GLU A 25 -5.15 -19.41 -12.37
N ALA A 26 -5.05 -18.48 -11.41
CA ALA A 26 -5.02 -18.79 -9.99
C ALA A 26 -6.34 -19.45 -9.52
N HIS A 27 -7.49 -18.93 -9.99
CA HIS A 27 -8.80 -19.55 -9.79
C HIS A 27 -8.85 -20.98 -10.33
N THR A 28 -8.45 -21.15 -11.59
CA THR A 28 -8.52 -22.44 -12.29
C THR A 28 -7.63 -23.49 -11.62
N ALA A 29 -6.45 -23.10 -11.16
CA ALA A 29 -5.54 -23.99 -10.45
C ALA A 29 -6.11 -24.46 -9.11
N LEU A 30 -6.74 -23.56 -8.34
CA LEU A 30 -7.34 -23.91 -7.06
C LEU A 30 -8.55 -24.83 -7.25
N ASP A 31 -9.45 -24.53 -8.18
CA ASP A 31 -10.61 -25.37 -8.49
C ASP A 31 -10.17 -26.77 -8.94
N LYS A 32 -9.15 -26.86 -9.80
CA LYS A 32 -8.59 -28.15 -10.24
C LYS A 32 -8.06 -28.97 -9.06
N ARG A 33 -7.35 -28.34 -8.12
CA ARG A 33 -6.77 -29.01 -6.94
C ARG A 33 -7.83 -29.64 -6.03
N PHE A 34 -8.97 -28.97 -5.86
CA PHE A 34 -10.05 -29.44 -4.99
C PHE A 34 -11.15 -30.23 -5.71
N SER A 35 -11.12 -30.28 -7.05
CA SER A 35 -12.16 -30.92 -7.88
C SER A 35 -12.52 -32.35 -7.46
N ALA A 36 -11.53 -33.20 -7.22
CA ALA A 36 -11.75 -34.59 -6.80
C ALA A 36 -12.41 -34.68 -5.41
N LEU A 37 -11.95 -33.86 -4.45
CA LEU A 37 -12.52 -33.81 -3.10
C LEU A 37 -13.94 -33.26 -3.11
N LEU A 38 -14.21 -32.21 -3.89
CA LEU A 38 -15.54 -31.65 -4.07
C LEU A 38 -16.48 -32.67 -4.73
N GLY A 39 -16.00 -33.42 -5.72
CA GLY A 39 -16.77 -34.50 -6.33
C GLY A 39 -17.18 -35.57 -5.33
N GLN A 40 -16.25 -36.01 -4.47
CA GLN A 40 -16.55 -36.96 -3.40
C GLN A 40 -17.54 -36.39 -2.38
N ALA A 41 -17.32 -35.16 -1.89
CA ALA A 41 -18.21 -34.52 -0.94
C ALA A 41 -19.64 -34.38 -1.50
N ARG A 42 -19.78 -33.96 -2.77
CA ARG A 42 -21.09 -33.85 -3.44
C ARG A 42 -21.79 -35.20 -3.64
N SER A 43 -21.05 -36.31 -3.65
CA SER A 43 -21.63 -37.65 -3.78
C SER A 43 -22.17 -38.25 -2.47
N ILE A 44 -21.91 -37.60 -1.33
CA ILE A 44 -22.41 -38.03 -0.01
C ILE A 44 -23.94 -37.94 0.00
N ARG A 45 -24.61 -39.02 0.43
CA ARG A 45 -26.06 -39.14 0.43
C ARG A 45 -26.72 -38.48 1.63
N ASP A 46 -26.10 -38.62 2.80
CA ASP A 46 -26.57 -37.95 4.00
C ASP A 46 -26.31 -36.44 3.85
N LYS A 47 -27.38 -35.64 3.93
CA LYS A 47 -27.28 -34.20 3.67
C LYS A 47 -26.49 -33.46 4.75
N GLU A 48 -26.50 -33.94 5.99
CA GLU A 48 -25.74 -33.32 7.07
C GLU A 48 -24.25 -33.59 6.88
N GLU A 49 -23.87 -34.84 6.61
CA GLU A 49 -22.48 -35.21 6.28
C GLU A 49 -21.97 -34.52 5.01
N GLN A 50 -22.83 -34.41 3.99
CA GLN A 50 -22.54 -33.68 2.76
C GLN A 50 -22.29 -32.20 3.05
N THR A 51 -23.14 -31.56 3.86
CA THR A 51 -22.99 -30.16 4.28
C THR A 51 -21.69 -29.95 5.03
N GLN A 52 -21.39 -30.81 6.00
CA GLN A 52 -20.17 -30.73 6.80
C GLN A 52 -18.92 -30.90 5.94
N SER A 53 -18.95 -31.83 4.99
CA SER A 53 -17.83 -32.09 4.08
C SER A 53 -17.58 -30.91 3.14
N LEU A 54 -18.63 -30.35 2.54
CA LEU A 54 -18.52 -29.13 1.71
C LEU A 54 -18.02 -27.95 2.53
N SER A 55 -18.56 -27.74 3.74
CA SER A 55 -18.14 -26.69 4.65
C SER A 55 -16.64 -26.78 5.00
N GLY A 56 -16.16 -27.98 5.32
CA GLY A 56 -14.74 -28.24 5.58
C GLY A 56 -13.83 -28.01 4.37
N ILE A 57 -14.28 -28.37 3.17
CA ILE A 57 -13.54 -28.08 1.93
C ILE A 57 -13.49 -26.59 1.65
N GLY A 58 -14.62 -25.89 1.74
CA GLY A 58 -14.71 -24.44 1.55
C GLY A 58 -13.78 -23.68 2.50
N LYS A 59 -13.73 -24.11 3.77
CA LYS A 59 -12.76 -23.63 4.77
C LYS A 59 -11.31 -23.76 4.28
N MET A 60 -10.90 -24.95 3.82
CA MET A 60 -9.54 -25.18 3.33
C MET A 60 -9.21 -24.35 2.09
N MET A 61 -10.18 -24.12 1.22
CA MET A 61 -10.00 -23.28 0.04
C MET A 61 -9.78 -21.82 0.43
N CYS A 62 -10.45 -21.31 1.46
CA CYS A 62 -10.24 -19.95 1.97
C CYS A 62 -8.87 -19.72 2.63
N LEU A 63 -8.15 -20.79 3.02
CA LEU A 63 -6.75 -20.69 3.46
C LEU A 63 -5.76 -20.41 2.31
N SER A 64 -6.25 -20.41 1.06
CA SER A 64 -5.48 -20.10 -0.14
C SER A 64 -5.99 -18.80 -0.79
N PHE A 65 -5.14 -18.13 -1.56
CA PHE A 65 -5.55 -17.05 -2.45
C PHE A 65 -5.70 -17.57 -3.88
N PRO A 66 -6.76 -17.20 -4.63
CA PRO A 66 -7.90 -16.35 -4.25
C PRO A 66 -8.93 -17.07 -3.35
N LYS A 67 -9.72 -16.32 -2.56
CA LYS A 67 -10.63 -16.87 -1.54
C LYS A 67 -12.04 -17.15 -2.08
N GLU A 68 -12.41 -16.51 -3.18
CA GLU A 68 -13.73 -16.55 -3.83
C GLU A 68 -14.18 -17.99 -4.15
N PRO A 69 -13.31 -18.90 -4.64
CA PRO A 69 -13.69 -20.30 -4.80
C PRO A 69 -14.16 -20.98 -3.50
N GLY A 70 -13.48 -20.73 -2.38
CA GLY A 70 -13.86 -21.25 -1.07
C GLY A 70 -15.18 -20.67 -0.58
N ILE A 71 -15.40 -19.37 -0.78
CA ILE A 71 -16.66 -18.68 -0.44
C ILE A 71 -17.83 -19.32 -1.18
N ARG A 72 -17.69 -19.62 -2.48
CA ARG A 72 -18.75 -20.30 -3.26
C ARG A 72 -19.11 -21.67 -2.67
N VAL A 73 -18.12 -22.46 -2.27
CA VAL A 73 -18.35 -23.78 -1.66
C VAL A 73 -19.03 -23.65 -0.28
N LEU A 74 -18.67 -22.64 0.51
CA LEU A 74 -19.34 -22.35 1.78
C LEU A 74 -20.80 -21.89 1.57
N GLN A 75 -21.07 -21.12 0.51
CA GLN A 75 -22.44 -20.74 0.12
C GLN A 75 -23.25 -21.96 -0.35
N GLU A 76 -22.64 -22.91 -1.05
CA GLU A 76 -23.24 -24.21 -1.40
C GLU A 76 -23.60 -25.00 -0.13
N ALA A 77 -22.68 -25.10 0.83
CA ALA A 77 -22.94 -25.74 2.12
C ALA A 77 -24.06 -25.04 2.91
N LEU A 78 -24.11 -23.71 2.91
CA LEU A 78 -25.19 -22.93 3.54
C LEU A 78 -26.55 -23.21 2.87
N ALA A 79 -26.59 -23.30 1.55
CA ALA A 79 -27.82 -23.61 0.83
C ALA A 79 -28.31 -25.02 1.20
N LEU A 80 -27.41 -26.00 1.28
CA LEU A 80 -27.73 -27.36 1.65
C LEU A 80 -28.21 -27.48 3.10
N SER A 81 -27.57 -26.75 4.03
CA SER A 81 -27.92 -26.77 5.46
C SER A 81 -29.37 -26.32 5.71
N ARG A 82 -29.87 -25.38 4.91
CA ARG A 82 -31.28 -24.94 4.96
C ARG A 82 -32.28 -26.04 4.64
N THR A 83 -31.84 -27.11 3.95
CA THR A 83 -32.69 -28.25 3.60
C THR A 83 -32.69 -29.37 4.64
N LEU A 84 -31.91 -29.23 5.73
CA LEU A 84 -31.88 -30.19 6.83
C LEU A 84 -33.18 -30.15 7.63
N THR A 85 -33.69 -31.34 7.98
CA THR A 85 -34.94 -31.51 8.72
C THR A 85 -34.77 -31.23 10.21
N SER A 86 -33.63 -31.62 10.79
CA SER A 86 -33.31 -31.34 12.19
C SER A 86 -32.98 -29.85 12.38
N PRO A 87 -33.76 -29.10 13.18
CA PRO A 87 -33.51 -27.68 13.43
C PRO A 87 -32.17 -27.41 14.12
N ILE A 88 -31.74 -28.35 14.97
CA ILE A 88 -30.46 -28.30 15.66
C ILE A 88 -29.32 -28.51 14.65
N ALA A 89 -29.41 -29.54 13.81
CA ALA A 89 -28.40 -29.79 12.77
C ALA A 89 -28.29 -28.61 11.80
N ARG A 90 -29.44 -28.07 11.34
CA ARG A 90 -29.48 -26.86 10.50
C ARG A 90 -28.75 -25.69 11.16
N SER A 91 -29.09 -25.38 12.41
CA SER A 91 -28.49 -24.27 13.16
C SER A 91 -26.99 -24.47 13.38
N MET A 92 -26.56 -25.69 13.69
CA MET A 92 -25.15 -26.06 13.85
C MET A 92 -24.35 -25.90 12.54
N GLN A 93 -24.89 -26.35 11.42
CA GLN A 93 -24.20 -26.21 10.13
C GLN A 93 -24.10 -24.73 9.70
N GLN A 94 -25.14 -23.93 9.95
CA GLN A 94 -25.11 -22.48 9.70
C GLN A 94 -24.09 -21.75 10.59
N TYR A 95 -24.00 -22.14 11.87
CA TYR A 95 -22.96 -21.65 12.79
C TYR A 95 -21.57 -21.84 12.20
N TRP A 96 -21.25 -23.07 11.76
CA TRP A 96 -19.90 -23.37 11.27
C TRP A 96 -19.59 -22.65 9.96
N VAL A 97 -20.56 -22.58 9.03
CA VAL A 97 -20.37 -21.82 7.79
C VAL A 97 -20.10 -20.35 8.08
N ALA A 98 -20.85 -19.73 9.00
CA ALA A 98 -20.61 -18.34 9.41
C ALA A 98 -19.22 -18.16 10.04
N ALA A 99 -18.82 -19.08 10.93
CA ALA A 99 -17.50 -19.05 11.56
C ALA A 99 -16.36 -19.16 10.54
N TRP A 100 -16.48 -20.02 9.51
CA TRP A 100 -15.48 -20.16 8.46
C TRP A 100 -15.42 -18.96 7.52
N LEU A 101 -16.58 -18.38 7.18
CA LEU A 101 -16.65 -17.15 6.40
C LEU A 101 -15.93 -16.01 7.12
N ALA A 102 -16.19 -15.81 8.41
CA ALA A 102 -15.51 -14.78 9.19
C ALA A 102 -14.01 -15.07 9.37
N GLY A 103 -13.67 -16.27 9.86
CA GLY A 103 -12.32 -16.58 10.32
C GLY A 103 -11.31 -16.86 9.21
N GLU A 104 -11.73 -17.55 8.15
CA GLU A 104 -10.80 -18.00 7.11
C GLU A 104 -10.97 -17.17 5.84
N CYS A 105 -12.22 -16.88 5.46
CA CYS A 105 -12.49 -16.13 4.23
C CYS A 105 -12.36 -14.61 4.45
N GLY A 106 -12.59 -14.11 5.66
CA GLY A 106 -12.59 -12.66 5.97
C GLY A 106 -13.92 -11.97 5.65
N GLU A 107 -14.97 -12.74 5.38
CA GLU A 107 -16.32 -12.26 5.05
C GLU A 107 -17.14 -12.02 6.32
N ILE A 108 -16.68 -11.06 7.14
CA ILE A 108 -17.24 -10.81 8.48
C ILE A 108 -18.70 -10.35 8.42
N ASP A 109 -19.05 -9.46 7.49
CA ASP A 109 -20.41 -8.91 7.40
C ASP A 109 -21.44 -9.96 6.93
N GLU A 110 -21.06 -10.81 5.97
CA GLU A 110 -21.88 -11.94 5.53
C GLU A 110 -22.01 -12.97 6.67
N ALA A 111 -20.93 -13.26 7.39
CA ALA A 111 -20.96 -14.16 8.53
C ALA A 111 -21.92 -13.67 9.63
N ILE A 112 -21.93 -12.36 9.94
CA ILE A 112 -22.87 -11.77 10.92
C ILE A 112 -24.31 -11.94 10.44
N ARG A 113 -24.60 -11.67 9.15
CA ARG A 113 -25.95 -11.86 8.59
C ARG A 113 -26.41 -13.31 8.69
N ILE A 114 -25.54 -14.27 8.39
CA ILE A 114 -25.85 -15.70 8.54
C ILE A 114 -26.10 -16.04 10.00
N ALA A 115 -25.22 -15.60 10.91
CA ALA A 115 -25.35 -15.86 12.33
C ALA A 115 -26.68 -15.34 12.90
N GLN A 116 -27.10 -14.13 12.51
CA GLN A 116 -28.39 -13.54 12.90
C GLN A 116 -29.61 -14.33 12.40
N SER A 117 -29.45 -15.07 11.29
CA SER A 117 -30.52 -15.90 10.71
C SER A 117 -30.65 -17.29 11.33
N ILE A 118 -29.74 -17.70 12.22
CA ILE A 118 -29.77 -19.03 12.86
C ILE A 118 -30.98 -19.16 13.77
N ASP A 119 -31.82 -20.19 13.58
CA ASP A 119 -33.08 -20.36 14.32
C ASP A 119 -32.86 -20.61 15.82
N ASP A 120 -31.93 -21.51 16.16
CA ASP A 120 -31.64 -21.83 17.56
C ASP A 120 -30.91 -20.67 18.26
N LEU A 121 -31.48 -20.20 19.37
CA LEU A 121 -30.98 -19.02 20.07
C LEU A 121 -29.58 -19.25 20.66
N ASN A 122 -29.28 -20.45 21.17
CA ASN A 122 -27.97 -20.74 21.74
C ASN A 122 -26.90 -20.75 20.65
N GLN A 123 -27.19 -21.37 19.50
CA GLN A 123 -26.28 -21.36 18.35
C GLN A 123 -26.13 -19.96 17.75
N ARG A 124 -27.20 -19.18 17.68
CA ARG A 124 -27.15 -17.78 17.23
C ARG A 124 -26.22 -16.94 18.11
N VAL A 125 -26.41 -16.98 19.43
CA VAL A 125 -25.57 -16.21 20.37
C VAL A 125 -24.12 -16.68 20.30
N GLY A 126 -23.89 -18.00 20.26
CA GLY A 126 -22.55 -18.56 20.12
C GLY A 126 -21.87 -18.13 18.83
N ALA A 127 -22.58 -18.12 17.70
CA ALA A 127 -22.05 -17.71 16.40
C ALA A 127 -21.62 -16.24 16.41
N ILE A 128 -22.50 -15.37 16.91
CA ILE A 128 -22.22 -13.94 17.03
C ILE A 128 -20.99 -13.72 17.92
N GLN A 129 -20.91 -14.35 19.10
CA GLN A 129 -19.75 -14.22 19.99
C GLN A 129 -18.44 -14.68 19.33
N ALA A 130 -18.47 -15.78 18.58
CA ALA A 130 -17.31 -16.28 17.87
C ALA A 130 -16.85 -15.28 16.78
N ILE A 131 -17.79 -14.75 15.99
CA ILE A 131 -17.50 -13.79 14.91
C ILE A 131 -17.01 -12.45 15.48
N GLU A 132 -17.61 -11.96 16.56
CA GLU A 132 -17.19 -10.75 17.28
C GLU A 132 -15.74 -10.86 17.78
N LYS A 133 -15.37 -12.04 18.32
CA LYS A 133 -13.99 -12.32 18.72
C LYS A 133 -13.04 -12.28 17.52
N ILE A 134 -13.39 -12.93 16.41
CA ILE A 134 -12.61 -12.93 15.17
C ILE A 134 -12.42 -11.50 14.65
N ARG A 135 -13.49 -10.71 14.60
CA ARG A 135 -13.43 -9.30 14.15
C ARG A 135 -12.45 -8.50 15.00
N LYS A 136 -12.55 -8.61 16.33
CA LYS A 136 -11.66 -7.90 17.26
C LYS A 136 -10.19 -8.33 17.12
N GLU A 137 -9.94 -9.62 16.89
CA GLU A 137 -8.59 -10.13 16.65
C GLU A 137 -8.02 -9.61 15.32
N ALA A 138 -8.82 -9.64 14.25
CA ALA A 138 -8.45 -9.09 12.94
C ALA A 138 -8.18 -7.57 12.99
N GLU A 139 -9.01 -6.80 13.70
CA GLU A 139 -8.79 -5.37 13.95
C GLU A 139 -7.45 -5.15 14.68
N LYS A 140 -7.17 -5.93 15.73
CA LYS A 140 -5.92 -5.81 16.49
C LYS A 140 -4.70 -6.15 15.64
N GLU A 141 -4.77 -7.20 14.81
CA GLU A 141 -3.70 -7.56 13.89
C GLU A 141 -3.44 -6.47 12.86
N SER A 142 -4.49 -5.89 12.27
CA SER A 142 -4.40 -4.76 11.35
C SER A 142 -3.73 -3.53 11.99
N VAL A 143 -4.13 -3.19 13.22
CA VAL A 143 -3.53 -2.09 13.99
C VAL A 143 -2.05 -2.36 14.30
N ASN A 144 -1.71 -3.59 14.70
CA ASN A 144 -0.33 -3.97 14.99
C ASN A 144 0.56 -3.95 13.74
N ALA A 145 0.06 -4.45 12.61
CA ALA A 145 0.76 -4.44 11.33
C ALA A 145 1.06 -2.99 10.89
N THR A 146 0.07 -2.12 10.98
CA THR A 146 0.23 -0.68 10.71
C THR A 146 1.30 -0.08 11.63
N ARG A 147 1.24 -0.36 12.94
CA ARG A 147 2.22 0.15 13.90
C ARG A 147 3.65 -0.31 13.59
N HIS A 148 3.82 -1.57 13.16
CA HIS A 148 5.12 -2.09 12.76
C HIS A 148 5.67 -1.35 11.53
N GLN A 149 4.83 -1.15 10.50
CA GLN A 149 5.19 -0.39 9.31
C GLN A 149 5.56 1.06 9.66
N GLU A 150 4.82 1.71 10.56
CA GLU A 150 5.15 3.05 11.04
C GLU A 150 6.52 3.07 11.73
N GLU A 151 6.80 2.09 12.58
CA GLU A 151 8.07 2.04 13.32
C GLU A 151 9.27 1.77 12.40
N GLU A 152 9.10 0.91 11.40
CA GLU A 152 10.11 0.69 10.34
C GLU A 152 10.35 1.96 9.50
N MET A 153 9.27 2.63 9.08
CA MET A 153 9.37 3.91 8.40
C MET A 153 10.09 4.93 9.29
N ARG A 154 9.76 5.01 10.59
CA ARG A 154 10.42 5.94 11.52
C ARG A 154 11.92 5.76 11.52
N ARG A 155 12.37 4.52 11.71
CA ARG A 155 13.79 4.16 11.76
C ARG A 155 14.48 4.50 10.44
N ALA A 156 13.82 4.26 9.30
CA ALA A 156 14.34 4.60 7.99
C ALA A 156 14.48 6.11 7.79
N LEU A 157 13.52 6.90 8.25
CA LEU A 157 13.56 8.37 8.17
C LEU A 157 14.58 8.96 9.15
N GLU A 158 14.69 8.43 10.36
CA GLU A 158 15.69 8.84 11.38
C GLU A 158 17.14 8.61 10.91
N GLN A 159 17.39 7.52 10.18
CA GLN A 159 18.70 7.25 9.60
C GLN A 159 19.03 8.18 8.43
N GLY A 160 18.03 8.85 7.85
CA GLY A 160 18.16 9.64 6.63
C GLY A 160 18.36 8.73 5.41
N PRO A 161 17.35 8.58 4.52
CA PRO A 161 17.53 7.84 3.29
C PRO A 161 18.78 8.32 2.53
N PRO A 162 19.66 7.40 2.09
CA PRO A 162 20.98 7.77 1.60
C PRO A 162 20.92 8.52 0.27
N PHE A 163 19.79 8.58 -0.42
CA PHE A 163 19.65 9.34 -1.66
C PHE A 163 19.27 10.81 -1.44
N LEU A 164 19.02 11.24 -0.19
CA LEU A 164 18.59 12.60 0.09
C LEU A 164 19.73 13.59 -0.10
N VAL A 165 19.33 14.79 -0.52
CA VAL A 165 20.22 15.93 -0.65
C VAL A 165 19.55 17.21 -0.17
N THR A 166 20.38 18.13 0.26
CA THR A 166 20.05 19.54 0.45
C THR A 166 20.47 20.30 -0.80
N VAL A 167 19.63 21.22 -1.27
CA VAL A 167 19.92 22.07 -2.44
C VAL A 167 19.79 23.53 -2.05
N GLU A 168 20.83 24.31 -2.32
CA GLU A 168 20.91 25.73 -2.02
C GLU A 168 21.16 26.52 -3.30
N ASN A 169 20.46 27.64 -3.45
CA ASN A 169 20.78 28.65 -4.44
C ASN A 169 21.67 29.71 -3.78
N VAL A 170 22.84 29.96 -4.36
CA VAL A 170 23.87 30.83 -3.80
C VAL A 170 24.16 31.94 -4.80
N ASP A 171 24.14 33.19 -4.33
CA ASP A 171 24.49 34.34 -5.14
C ASP A 171 26.01 34.47 -5.36
N ASP A 172 26.40 35.47 -6.15
CA ASP A 172 27.80 35.74 -6.50
C ASP A 172 28.64 36.17 -5.29
N GLU A 173 28.01 36.63 -4.20
CA GLU A 173 28.64 37.01 -2.93
C GLU A 173 28.78 35.82 -1.97
N GLY A 174 28.27 34.63 -2.34
CA GLY A 174 28.31 33.42 -1.53
C GLY A 174 27.17 33.30 -0.52
N SER A 175 26.16 34.16 -0.57
CA SER A 175 24.99 34.14 0.31
C SER A 175 23.89 33.20 -0.21
N VAL A 176 23.33 32.39 0.67
CA VAL A 176 22.19 31.50 0.35
C VAL A 176 20.91 32.34 0.16
N LYS A 177 20.34 32.33 -1.04
CA LYS A 177 19.09 33.02 -1.37
C LYS A 177 17.85 32.17 -1.15
N SER A 178 17.99 30.87 -1.33
CA SER A 178 16.91 29.90 -1.14
C SER A 178 17.49 28.51 -0.89
N PHE A 179 16.64 27.66 -0.32
CA PHE A 179 16.97 26.30 0.04
C PHE A 179 15.77 25.39 -0.27
N ALA A 180 16.04 24.16 -0.66
CA ALA A 180 15.07 23.10 -0.82
C ALA A 180 15.72 21.74 -0.50
N HIS A 181 14.88 20.76 -0.26
CA HIS A 181 15.29 19.37 -0.26
C HIS A 181 15.33 18.84 -1.68
N GLY A 182 15.92 17.67 -1.86
CA GLY A 182 15.89 16.94 -3.10
C GLY A 182 16.32 15.51 -2.90
N PHE A 183 16.39 14.77 -4.00
CA PHE A 183 16.91 13.41 -3.97
C PHE A 183 17.60 13.05 -5.27
N ILE A 184 18.59 12.16 -5.15
CA ILE A 184 19.34 11.59 -6.28
C ILE A 184 18.43 10.57 -6.97
N ALA A 185 18.14 10.82 -8.25
CA ALA A 185 17.20 10.03 -9.05
C ALA A 185 17.90 9.09 -10.06
N ASP A 186 19.20 9.26 -10.29
CA ASP A 186 20.00 8.42 -11.18
C ASP A 186 21.44 8.29 -10.67
N PRO A 187 22.08 7.10 -10.77
CA PRO A 187 23.35 6.82 -10.10
C PRO A 187 24.50 7.65 -10.67
N ARG A 188 24.32 8.23 -11.86
CA ARG A 188 25.30 9.14 -12.44
C ARG A 188 25.36 10.47 -11.67
N GLY A 189 24.37 10.81 -10.83
CA GLY A 189 24.29 12.08 -10.10
C GLY A 189 23.27 13.07 -10.67
N TYR A 190 22.12 12.58 -11.16
CA TYR A 190 20.98 13.47 -11.43
C TYR A 190 20.15 13.64 -10.15
N VAL A 191 19.75 14.87 -9.87
CA VAL A 191 18.98 15.24 -8.68
C VAL A 191 17.67 15.90 -9.09
N LEU A 192 16.57 15.51 -8.45
CA LEU A 192 15.28 16.18 -8.57
C LEU A 192 15.03 17.07 -7.34
N THR A 193 14.56 18.29 -7.60
CA THR A 193 14.11 19.28 -6.60
C THR A 193 13.08 20.22 -7.25
N ASN A 194 12.67 21.29 -6.58
CA ASN A 194 11.72 22.25 -7.13
C ASN A 194 12.38 23.37 -7.95
N ALA A 195 11.65 23.89 -8.93
CA ALA A 195 12.13 24.96 -9.81
C ALA A 195 12.13 26.33 -9.14
N HIS A 196 11.21 26.59 -8.21
CA HIS A 196 11.15 27.87 -7.51
C HIS A 196 12.32 28.12 -6.54
N LEU A 197 13.12 27.08 -6.23
CA LEU A 197 14.40 27.23 -5.56
C LEU A 197 15.28 28.20 -6.34
N ASP A 198 15.33 28.08 -7.65
CA ASP A 198 16.28 28.82 -8.47
C ASP A 198 15.95 30.33 -8.51
N LYS A 199 16.85 31.14 -7.92
CA LYS A 199 16.74 32.61 -7.89
C LYS A 199 17.82 33.29 -8.75
N GLY A 200 18.50 32.55 -9.61
CA GLY A 200 19.73 33.00 -10.28
C GLY A 200 20.99 32.72 -9.45
N GLY A 201 22.17 32.87 -10.03
CA GLY A 201 23.44 32.49 -9.38
C GLY A 201 23.78 31.01 -9.54
N SER A 202 24.53 30.45 -8.59
CA SER A 202 25.02 29.07 -8.60
C SER A 202 24.14 28.13 -7.74
N ILE A 203 24.14 26.84 -8.06
CA ILE A 203 23.44 25.81 -7.28
C ILE A 203 24.46 24.92 -6.58
N ARG A 204 24.32 24.84 -5.26
CA ARG A 204 25.09 23.95 -4.39
C ARG A 204 24.20 22.81 -3.90
N VAL A 205 24.72 21.59 -3.97
CA VAL A 205 24.05 20.39 -3.47
C VAL A 205 24.91 19.74 -2.41
N THR A 206 24.34 19.50 -1.24
CA THR A 206 24.99 18.80 -0.14
C THR A 206 24.40 17.41 0.00
N HIS A 207 25.26 16.39 -0.08
CA HIS A 207 24.89 14.98 0.02
C HIS A 207 25.84 14.27 0.99
N LEU A 208 25.29 13.76 2.11
CA LEU A 208 26.05 13.09 3.19
C LEU A 208 27.28 13.90 3.66
N GLY A 209 27.09 15.22 3.84
CA GLY A 209 28.13 16.14 4.28
C GLY A 209 29.14 16.56 3.21
N LYS A 210 29.04 16.04 1.98
CA LYS A 210 29.86 16.47 0.86
C LYS A 210 29.09 17.45 -0.03
N GLU A 211 29.73 18.56 -0.36
CA GLU A 211 29.20 19.59 -1.25
C GLU A 211 29.58 19.32 -2.71
N TYR A 212 28.66 19.66 -3.60
CA TYR A 212 28.80 19.59 -5.05
C TYR A 212 28.25 20.87 -5.66
N ASN A 213 28.96 21.40 -6.67
CA ASN A 213 28.32 22.30 -7.62
C ASN A 213 27.39 21.49 -8.53
N ALA A 214 26.28 22.09 -8.95
CA ALA A 214 25.32 21.43 -9.81
C ALA A 214 24.93 22.29 -11.01
N ASP A 215 24.86 21.66 -12.18
CA ASP A 215 24.35 22.27 -13.40
C ASP A 215 22.84 22.03 -13.52
N ILE A 216 22.11 23.04 -14.01
CA ILE A 216 20.70 22.89 -14.36
C ILE A 216 20.63 22.15 -15.69
N VAL A 217 20.15 20.90 -15.66
CA VAL A 217 19.87 20.12 -16.87
C VAL A 217 18.55 20.56 -17.47
N ARG A 218 17.53 20.74 -16.62
CA ARG A 218 16.19 21.10 -17.06
C ARG A 218 15.42 21.86 -15.99
N ARG A 219 14.78 22.95 -16.40
CA ARG A 219 13.83 23.71 -15.57
C ARG A 219 12.44 23.57 -16.16
N LEU A 220 11.48 23.05 -15.39
CA LEU A 220 10.06 22.99 -15.75
C LEU A 220 9.25 23.85 -14.78
N GLY A 221 9.19 25.15 -15.05
CA GLY A 221 8.54 26.11 -14.15
C GLY A 221 7.04 25.87 -13.94
N SER A 222 6.31 25.39 -14.97
CA SER A 222 4.87 25.14 -14.88
C SER A 222 4.50 24.00 -13.92
N SER A 223 5.38 23.02 -13.78
CA SER A 223 5.22 21.88 -12.88
C SER A 223 6.07 22.00 -11.62
N ASP A 224 6.82 23.10 -11.49
CA ASP A 224 7.74 23.39 -10.40
C ASP A 224 8.79 22.29 -10.17
N ILE A 225 9.39 21.77 -11.25
CA ILE A 225 10.40 20.70 -11.19
C ILE A 225 11.71 21.20 -11.77
N LEU A 226 12.80 20.95 -11.04
CA LEU A 226 14.18 21.21 -11.45
C LEU A 226 14.96 19.91 -11.48
N LEU A 227 15.59 19.63 -12.62
CA LEU A 227 16.51 18.52 -12.80
C LEU A 227 17.93 19.07 -12.82
N LEU A 228 18.74 18.61 -11.88
CA LEU A 228 20.13 19.02 -11.69
C LEU A 228 21.09 17.88 -12.02
N ARG A 229 22.33 18.26 -12.32
CA ARG A 229 23.45 17.34 -12.53
C ARG A 229 24.60 17.72 -11.60
N LEU A 230 25.01 16.80 -10.74
CA LEU A 230 26.15 17.01 -9.85
C LEU A 230 27.48 16.97 -10.64
N GLN A 231 28.31 17.99 -10.44
CA GLN A 231 29.65 18.05 -10.99
C GLN A 231 30.62 17.20 -10.17
N GLY A 232 31.46 16.39 -10.83
CA GLY A 232 32.48 15.58 -10.16
C GLY A 232 31.94 14.47 -9.25
N ALA A 233 30.65 14.13 -9.35
CA ALA A 233 30.06 13.01 -8.62
C ALA A 233 30.53 11.65 -9.15
N ALA A 234 30.72 10.68 -8.26
CA ALA A 234 30.96 9.29 -8.63
C ALA A 234 29.74 8.71 -9.36
N ARG A 235 29.94 7.75 -10.27
CA ARG A 235 28.86 7.14 -11.06
C ARG A 235 28.06 6.05 -10.31
N SER A 236 28.16 6.01 -8.99
CA SER A 236 27.54 5.00 -8.12
C SER A 236 26.93 5.61 -6.87
N LEU A 237 26.26 6.75 -7.03
CA LEU A 237 25.54 7.36 -5.91
C LEU A 237 24.32 6.53 -5.51
N PRO A 238 23.92 6.52 -4.22
CA PRO A 238 22.66 5.94 -3.79
C PRO A 238 21.50 6.68 -4.46
N VAL A 239 20.54 5.92 -5.00
CA VAL A 239 19.43 6.46 -5.78
C VAL A 239 18.09 6.15 -5.15
N ALA A 240 17.17 7.09 -5.30
CA ALA A 240 15.78 6.89 -4.95
C ALA A 240 15.09 6.03 -6.02
N THR A 241 14.35 5.00 -5.58
CA THR A 241 13.46 4.25 -6.47
C THR A 241 12.17 5.02 -6.63
N LEU A 242 11.82 5.41 -7.87
CA LEU A 242 10.51 5.98 -8.15
C LEU A 242 9.47 4.85 -8.22
N ALA A 243 8.30 5.04 -7.63
CA ALA A 243 7.18 4.10 -7.76
C ALA A 243 6.60 4.16 -9.19
N ASP A 244 6.16 3.01 -9.74
CA ASP A 244 5.63 2.90 -11.11
C ASP A 244 4.16 3.35 -11.22
N ARG A 245 3.34 3.01 -10.22
CA ARG A 245 1.90 3.30 -10.18
C ARG A 245 1.52 3.89 -8.82
N PRO A 246 2.00 5.10 -8.49
CA PRO A 246 1.75 5.72 -7.21
C PRO A 246 0.26 6.00 -6.96
N GLU A 247 -0.56 6.09 -8.02
CA GLU A 247 -2.02 6.20 -7.92
C GLU A 247 -2.70 4.96 -7.30
N LEU A 248 -2.11 3.77 -7.43
CA LEU A 248 -2.61 2.56 -6.77
C LEU A 248 -2.34 2.54 -5.27
N LEU A 249 -1.51 3.48 -4.79
CA LEU A 249 -1.15 3.65 -3.39
C LEU A 249 -2.05 4.69 -2.70
N GLN A 250 -3.19 5.05 -3.32
CA GLN A 250 -4.21 5.87 -2.68
C GLN A 250 -4.72 5.15 -1.42
N ASN A 251 -4.70 5.83 -0.27
CA ASN A 251 -5.00 5.29 1.06
C ASN A 251 -3.91 4.40 1.72
N GLU A 252 -2.65 4.49 1.29
CA GLU A 252 -1.54 3.92 2.07
C GLU A 252 -1.59 4.42 3.52
N THR A 253 -1.48 3.48 4.47
CA THR A 253 -1.60 3.77 5.90
C THR A 253 -0.31 4.36 6.48
N VAL A 254 0.82 4.13 5.82
CA VAL A 254 2.14 4.62 6.25
C VAL A 254 2.90 5.25 5.09
N ILE A 255 3.07 6.56 5.17
CA ILE A 255 3.93 7.32 4.27
C ILE A 255 4.91 8.18 5.06
N GLY A 256 6.05 8.48 4.46
CA GLY A 256 7.11 9.26 5.11
C GLY A 256 7.60 10.41 4.24
N THR A 257 8.09 11.47 4.87
CA THR A 257 8.84 12.54 4.19
C THR A 257 10.00 12.99 5.07
N VAL A 258 11.08 13.49 4.46
CA VAL A 258 12.23 14.03 5.20
C VAL A 258 12.44 15.47 4.79
N CYS A 259 12.17 16.38 5.73
CA CYS A 259 12.29 17.82 5.49
C CYS A 259 12.84 18.64 6.68
N GLY A 260 13.52 17.98 7.61
CA GLY A 260 14.14 18.59 8.79
C GLY A 260 15.08 17.60 9.49
N PRO A 261 15.69 17.95 10.65
CA PRO A 261 16.64 17.08 11.36
C PRO A 261 16.03 15.76 11.83
N VAL A 262 14.71 15.67 11.92
CA VAL A 262 13.96 14.43 12.13
C VAL A 262 12.93 14.32 11.01
N GLY A 263 13.00 13.25 10.21
CA GLY A 263 11.99 12.97 9.19
C GLY A 263 10.62 12.68 9.81
N GLY A 264 9.54 12.98 9.09
CA GLY A 264 8.17 12.87 9.57
C GLY A 264 7.42 11.68 8.98
N ILE A 265 6.76 10.88 9.83
CA ILE A 265 5.76 9.87 9.41
C ILE A 265 4.40 10.52 9.29
N ARG A 266 3.65 10.15 8.26
CA ARG A 266 2.30 10.63 7.97
C ARG A 266 1.36 9.45 7.68
N ARG A 267 0.07 9.66 7.87
CA ARG A 267 -0.95 8.59 7.86
C ARG A 267 -1.95 8.68 6.70
N ARG A 268 -1.94 9.77 5.93
CA ARG A 268 -2.92 9.96 4.85
C ARG A 268 -2.29 10.60 3.62
N VAL A 269 -2.44 9.91 2.49
CA VAL A 269 -2.27 10.48 1.14
C VAL A 269 -3.57 10.32 0.38
N GLY A 270 -4.12 11.45 -0.07
CA GLY A 270 -5.17 11.51 -1.07
C GLY A 270 -4.63 11.92 -2.43
N ILE A 271 -5.43 11.72 -3.47
CA ILE A 271 -5.21 12.31 -4.79
C ILE A 271 -5.98 13.63 -4.84
N PHE A 272 -5.29 14.70 -5.20
CA PHE A 272 -5.86 16.01 -5.47
C PHE A 272 -5.82 16.27 -6.97
N GLU A 273 -7.00 16.29 -7.59
CA GLU A 273 -7.12 16.69 -8.98
C GLU A 273 -7.20 18.21 -9.07
N LYS A 274 -6.17 18.83 -9.67
CA LYS A 274 -6.20 20.26 -9.95
C LYS A 274 -7.16 20.51 -11.12
N SER A 275 -8.35 21.03 -10.82
CA SER A 275 -9.26 21.54 -11.85
C SER A 275 -8.66 22.82 -12.43
N LEU A 276 -8.27 22.78 -13.71
CA LEU A 276 -7.97 23.98 -14.49
C LEU A 276 -9.30 24.54 -15.00
N ASN A 277 -9.51 25.86 -14.90
CA ASN A 277 -10.66 26.55 -15.49
C ASN A 277 -10.85 26.10 -16.94
N GLY A 278 -11.85 25.26 -17.22
CA GLY A 278 -12.05 24.64 -18.53
C GLY A 278 -12.43 23.16 -18.56
N GLY A 279 -12.60 22.48 -17.41
CA GLY A 279 -13.32 21.21 -17.35
C GLY A 279 -12.52 19.94 -17.67
N GLN A 280 -11.19 20.02 -17.80
CA GLN A 280 -10.33 18.85 -17.91
C GLN A 280 -9.19 18.92 -16.87
N ALA A 281 -9.23 18.02 -15.88
CA ALA A 281 -8.17 17.83 -14.91
C ALA A 281 -7.00 17.10 -15.59
N PHE A 282 -5.83 17.74 -15.67
CA PHE A 282 -4.64 17.17 -16.33
C PHE A 282 -3.46 16.87 -15.39
N SER A 283 -3.56 17.20 -14.10
CA SER A 283 -2.56 16.80 -13.10
C SER A 283 -3.23 16.38 -11.79
N ALA A 284 -3.18 15.07 -11.52
CA ALA A 284 -3.49 14.50 -10.22
C ALA A 284 -2.23 14.64 -9.35
N ASP A 285 -2.21 15.62 -8.45
CA ASP A 285 -1.15 15.78 -7.46
C ASP A 285 -1.49 14.96 -6.20
N PHE A 286 -0.50 14.61 -5.39
CA PHE A 286 -0.77 13.98 -4.09
C PHE A 286 -1.03 15.04 -3.03
N GLN A 287 -1.99 14.78 -2.15
CA GLN A 287 -2.31 15.61 -0.99
C GLN A 287 -2.05 14.81 0.29
N SER A 288 -1.20 15.30 1.19
CA SER A 288 -0.89 14.65 2.47
C SER A 288 -1.05 15.62 3.63
N ASP A 289 -1.46 15.10 4.79
CA ASP A 289 -1.43 15.89 6.03
C ASP A 289 0.00 16.05 6.56
N GLY A 290 0.21 17.06 7.40
CA GLY A 290 1.46 17.28 8.15
C GLY A 290 2.70 17.62 7.30
N ILE A 291 2.54 18.00 6.04
CA ILE A 291 3.63 18.63 5.28
C ILE A 291 3.67 20.10 5.69
N GLU A 292 4.86 20.57 6.06
CA GLU A 292 5.10 21.92 6.56
C GLU A 292 5.89 22.75 5.54
N GLN A 293 5.90 24.07 5.75
CA GLN A 293 6.81 24.94 5.01
C GLN A 293 8.26 24.51 5.26
N GLY A 294 9.08 24.53 4.22
CA GLY A 294 10.46 24.01 4.25
C GLY A 294 10.60 22.57 3.74
N CYS A 295 9.49 21.82 3.57
CA CYS A 295 9.51 20.49 2.95
C CYS A 295 9.56 20.52 1.42
N SER A 296 9.73 21.69 0.80
CA SER A 296 9.86 21.84 -0.65
C SER A 296 10.98 20.93 -1.17
N GLY A 297 10.67 20.11 -2.17
CA GLY A 297 11.58 19.21 -2.86
C GLY A 297 11.80 17.88 -2.16
N ALA A 298 11.24 17.69 -0.97
CA ALA A 298 11.36 16.45 -0.22
C ALA A 298 10.60 15.31 -0.92
N PRO A 299 11.16 14.09 -0.94
CA PRO A 299 10.43 12.93 -1.44
C PRO A 299 9.36 12.47 -0.45
N LEU A 300 8.19 12.14 -0.99
CA LEU A 300 7.15 11.38 -0.30
C LEU A 300 7.41 9.88 -0.54
N LEU A 301 7.53 9.10 0.52
CA LEU A 301 7.93 7.69 0.50
C LEU A 301 6.77 6.77 0.90
N ASN A 302 6.58 5.66 0.20
CA ASN A 302 5.69 4.57 0.63
C ASN A 302 6.37 3.62 1.63
N ALA A 303 5.64 2.64 2.18
CA ALA A 303 6.19 1.64 3.12
C ALA A 303 7.39 0.84 2.56
N LYS A 304 7.58 0.77 1.24
CA LYS A 304 8.75 0.14 0.59
C LYS A 304 9.95 1.09 0.44
N ARG A 305 9.80 2.34 0.87
CA ARG A 305 10.77 3.44 0.71
C ARG A 305 10.98 3.87 -0.75
N GLU A 306 9.99 3.63 -1.59
CA GLU A 306 9.95 4.15 -2.95
C GLU A 306 9.33 5.55 -2.93
N VAL A 307 9.85 6.44 -3.77
CA VAL A 307 9.31 7.79 -3.95
C VAL A 307 8.01 7.69 -4.73
N ILE A 308 6.91 8.11 -4.09
CA ILE A 308 5.58 8.23 -4.70
C ILE A 308 5.32 9.65 -5.21
N GLY A 309 6.03 10.65 -4.67
CA GLY A 309 5.98 12.00 -5.17
C GLY A 309 7.05 12.93 -4.59
N MET A 310 7.10 14.17 -5.07
CA MET A 310 8.00 15.23 -4.59
C MET A 310 7.19 16.44 -4.14
N VAL A 311 7.34 16.82 -2.87
CA VAL A 311 6.61 17.94 -2.26
C VAL A 311 6.96 19.24 -2.97
N TYR A 312 5.96 20.08 -3.26
CA TYR A 312 6.18 21.39 -3.91
C TYR A 312 5.46 22.55 -3.20
N GLY A 313 4.52 22.28 -2.29
CA GLY A 313 3.79 23.34 -1.61
C GLY A 313 2.88 22.86 -0.51
N VAL A 314 2.36 23.82 0.24
CA VAL A 314 1.39 23.63 1.32
C VAL A 314 0.14 24.46 1.07
N SER A 315 -1.00 23.99 1.54
CA SER A 315 -2.27 24.70 1.50
C SER A 315 -2.19 25.97 2.36
N PRO A 316 -2.94 27.05 2.06
CA PRO A 316 -2.88 28.31 2.80
C PRO A 316 -3.19 28.25 4.31
N ASN A 317 -3.78 27.14 4.78
CA ASN A 317 -4.08 26.91 6.19
C ASN A 317 -3.19 25.81 6.80
N ASP A 318 -2.10 25.44 6.11
CA ASP A 318 -1.12 24.43 6.50
C ASP A 318 -1.71 23.05 6.88
N ARG A 319 -2.95 22.77 6.48
CA ARG A 319 -3.61 21.48 6.76
C ARG A 319 -3.09 20.37 5.86
N PHE A 320 -2.66 20.70 4.66
CA PHE A 320 -2.23 19.74 3.65
C PHE A 320 -1.02 20.26 2.86
N GLY A 321 -0.13 19.36 2.48
CA GLY A 321 0.85 19.60 1.43
C GLY A 321 0.54 18.87 0.15
N PHE A 322 1.18 19.34 -0.92
CA PHE A 322 1.01 18.85 -2.26
C PHE A 322 2.33 18.31 -2.80
N ALA A 323 2.26 17.19 -3.53
CA ALA A 323 3.42 16.56 -4.14
C ALA A 323 3.18 16.15 -5.60
N LYS A 324 4.18 16.36 -6.46
CA LYS A 324 4.18 15.92 -7.86
C LYS A 324 4.36 14.41 -7.93
N PRO A 325 3.52 13.65 -8.65
CA PRO A 325 3.63 12.20 -8.72
C PRO A 325 4.95 11.70 -9.30
N SER A 326 5.44 10.57 -8.79
CA SER A 326 6.66 9.91 -9.29
C SER A 326 6.62 9.58 -10.79
N THR A 327 5.43 9.39 -11.36
CA THR A 327 5.23 9.14 -12.79
C THR A 327 5.56 10.37 -13.65
N GLU A 328 5.26 11.57 -13.17
CA GLU A 328 5.66 12.82 -13.83
C GLU A 328 7.18 13.02 -13.73
N LEU A 329 7.74 12.81 -12.54
CA LEU A 329 9.19 12.88 -12.28
C LEU A 329 9.98 11.92 -13.17
N ARG A 330 9.51 10.67 -13.30
CA ARG A 330 10.13 9.66 -14.17
C ARG A 330 10.12 10.08 -15.62
N LYS A 331 8.99 10.60 -16.14
CA LYS A 331 8.90 11.08 -17.52
C LYS A 331 9.92 12.19 -17.82
N ILE A 332 10.20 13.05 -16.84
CA ILE A 332 11.20 14.12 -16.97
C ILE A 332 12.60 13.52 -16.99
N LEU A 333 12.89 12.60 -16.07
CA LEU A 333 14.17 11.91 -15.97
C LEU A 333 14.46 11.13 -17.27
N ASP A 334 13.55 10.27 -17.72
CA ASP A 334 13.72 9.44 -18.92
C ASP A 334 13.98 10.28 -20.18
N LYS A 335 13.38 11.46 -20.29
CA LYS A 335 13.61 12.38 -21.42
C LYS A 335 15.00 13.02 -21.38
N ALA A 336 15.58 13.23 -20.21
CA ALA A 336 16.90 13.83 -20.04
C ALA A 336 18.04 12.80 -20.15
N LEU A 337 17.72 11.51 -19.97
CA LEU A 337 18.69 10.42 -20.01
C LEU A 337 18.83 9.75 -21.39
N LYS A 338 17.97 10.12 -22.34
CA LYS A 338 18.03 9.72 -23.76
C LYS A 338 18.91 10.69 -24.53
#